data_AF-A0A0N0BN54-F1
#
_entry.id   AF-A0A0N0BN54-F1
#
_cell.length_a   1.000
_cell.length_b   1.000
_cell.length_c   1.000
_cell.angle_alpha   90.00
_cell.angle_beta   90.00
_cell.angle_gamma   90.00
#
_symmetry.space_group_name_H-M   'P 1'
#
loop_
_entity.id
_entity.type
_entity.pdbx_description
1 polymer ?
#
loop_
_entity_poly.entity_id
_entity_poly.type
_entity_poly.pdbx_seq_one_letter_code
_entity_poly.pdbx_strand_id
1 'polypeptide(L)'
;MREKFVTREGVIVDNSDVSIGEREETTWVWTEFWLSRDDFMIVKNSDGIFAFDLVERATGSDIDRVSFDLEDIVSDYSGQWMGSIENRPDNVQSATLYGDDIEDDGDMGDAFLNSSKNQIGPWINYNGQELKVRVGGDWFQVLKPGDYTREQYLKLYMNVLSAYTT
;
A
#
# COMPACT_ATOMS: atom_id res chain seq x y z
N MET A 1 -18.57 -5.48 -6.18
CA MET A 1 -18.21 -6.89 -6.47
C MET A 1 -17.91 -6.97 -7.96
N ARG A 2 -16.88 -7.71 -8.36
CA ARG A 2 -16.49 -7.90 -9.77
C ARG A 2 -16.20 -9.37 -10.01
N GLU A 3 -16.65 -9.88 -11.16
CA GLU A 3 -16.32 -11.21 -11.64
C GLU A 3 -14.85 -11.26 -12.13
N LYS A 4 -14.10 -12.28 -11.73
CA LYS A 4 -12.71 -12.52 -12.16
C LYS A 4 -12.56 -13.99 -12.56
N PHE A 5 -11.96 -14.22 -13.72
CA PHE A 5 -11.56 -15.56 -14.16
C PHE A 5 -10.23 -15.93 -13.50
N VAL A 6 -10.15 -17.13 -12.94
CA VAL A 6 -8.93 -17.66 -12.33
C VAL A 6 -8.65 -19.02 -12.94
N THR A 7 -7.43 -19.18 -13.46
CA THR A 7 -6.95 -20.47 -13.94
C THR A 7 -6.39 -21.26 -12.76
N ARG A 8 -6.87 -22.48 -12.56
CA ARG A 8 -6.34 -23.41 -11.57
C ARG A 8 -6.00 -24.74 -12.20
N GLU A 9 -4.90 -25.33 -11.74
CA GLU A 9 -4.57 -26.70 -12.07
C GLU A 9 -5.63 -27.63 -11.43
N GLY A 10 -6.24 -28.48 -12.25
CA GLY A 10 -7.35 -29.32 -11.83
C GLY A 10 -7.45 -30.57 -12.69
N VAL A 11 -8.29 -31.50 -12.25
CA VAL A 11 -8.55 -32.73 -12.98
C VAL A 11 -9.62 -32.47 -14.05
N ILE A 12 -9.26 -32.69 -15.31
CA ILE A 12 -10.18 -32.61 -16.45
C ILE A 12 -10.57 -34.04 -16.83
N VAL A 13 -11.88 -34.31 -16.87
CA VAL A 13 -12.43 -35.61 -17.30
C VAL A 13 -13.14 -35.42 -18.62
N ASP A 14 -12.61 -36.02 -19.68
CA ASP A 14 -13.22 -35.99 -21.01
C ASP A 14 -13.31 -37.41 -21.58
N ASN A 15 -14.53 -37.88 -21.83
CA ASN A 15 -14.84 -39.18 -22.44
C ASN A 15 -13.95 -40.37 -21.98
N SER A 16 -13.75 -40.50 -20.67
CA SER A 16 -12.98 -41.56 -19.97
C SER A 16 -11.48 -41.31 -19.79
N ASP A 17 -10.93 -40.22 -20.33
CA ASP A 17 -9.56 -39.79 -20.05
C ASP A 17 -9.54 -38.79 -18.89
N VAL A 18 -8.63 -39.04 -17.95
CA VAL A 18 -8.38 -38.18 -16.78
C VAL A 18 -7.02 -37.53 -16.99
N SER A 19 -7.01 -36.22 -17.19
CA SER A 19 -5.78 -35.44 -17.31
C SER A 19 -5.71 -34.35 -16.23
N ILE A 20 -4.48 -33.95 -15.90
CA ILE A 20 -4.25 -32.74 -15.13
C ILE A 20 -4.11 -31.61 -16.14
N GLY A 21 -4.91 -30.56 -15.99
CA GLY A 21 -4.90 -29.42 -16.88
C GLY A 21 -5.38 -28.15 -16.20
N GLU A 22 -5.32 -27.05 -16.94
CA GLU A 22 -5.80 -25.76 -16.49
C GLU A 22 -7.31 -25.67 -16.67
N ARG A 23 -8.03 -25.38 -15.59
CA ARG A 23 -9.46 -25.08 -15.61
C ARG A 23 -9.69 -23.62 -15.31
N GLU A 24 -10.47 -22.96 -16.16
CA GLU A 24 -11.00 -21.62 -15.86
C GLU A 24 -12.16 -21.74 -14.86
N GLU A 25 -12.01 -21.11 -13.71
CA GLU A 25 -13.06 -20.96 -12.71
C GLU A 25 -13.45 -19.49 -12.57
N THR A 26 -14.75 -19.23 -12.51
CA THR A 26 -15.27 -17.91 -12.17
C THR A 26 -15.23 -17.71 -10.66
N THR A 27 -14.60 -16.61 -10.22
CA THR A 27 -14.64 -16.17 -8.82
C THR A 27 -15.16 -14.75 -8.69
N TRP A 28 -15.65 -14.41 -7.50
CA TRP A 28 -16.13 -13.08 -7.16
C TRP A 28 -15.12 -12.36 -6.28
N VAL A 29 -14.68 -11.19 -6.73
CA VAL A 29 -13.84 -10.29 -5.93
C VAL A 29 -14.72 -9.22 -5.30
N TRP A 30 -14.53 -9.03 -4.00
CA TRP A 30 -15.16 -7.96 -3.23
C TRP A 30 -14.08 -7.18 -2.49
N THR A 31 -14.36 -5.93 -2.18
CA THR A 31 -13.50 -5.08 -1.37
C THR A 31 -14.36 -4.18 -0.49
N GLU A 32 -13.76 -3.74 0.61
CA GLU A 32 -14.36 -2.76 1.52
C GLU A 32 -13.80 -1.39 1.15
N PHE A 33 -14.70 -0.41 1.01
CA PHE A 33 -14.33 0.97 0.81
C PHE A 33 -15.14 1.88 1.73
N TRP A 34 -14.60 3.07 1.98
CA TRP A 34 -15.22 4.09 2.82
C TRP A 34 -15.15 5.42 2.13
N LEU A 35 -16.32 6.03 1.94
CA LEU A 35 -16.46 7.38 1.42
C LEU A 35 -16.66 8.33 2.61
N SER A 36 -15.79 9.31 2.75
CA SER A 36 -15.99 10.40 3.70
C SER A 36 -17.00 11.41 3.15
N ARG A 37 -17.58 12.22 4.04
CA ARG A 37 -18.32 13.42 3.61
C ARG A 37 -17.40 14.54 3.11
N ASP A 38 -16.13 14.44 3.45
CA ASP A 38 -15.07 15.38 3.08
C ASP A 38 -14.36 14.93 1.78
N ASP A 39 -15.12 14.31 0.86
CA ASP A 39 -14.74 13.96 -0.52
C ASP A 39 -13.57 12.99 -0.75
N PHE A 40 -13.05 12.31 0.29
CA PHE A 40 -12.04 11.26 0.09
C PHE A 40 -12.60 9.84 0.24
N MET A 41 -12.02 8.90 -0.50
CA MET A 41 -12.33 7.47 -0.40
C MET A 41 -11.10 6.66 0.01
N ILE A 42 -11.26 5.81 1.02
CA ILE A 42 -10.24 4.81 1.39
C ILE A 42 -10.75 3.43 0.99
N VAL A 43 -9.90 2.67 0.30
CA VAL A 43 -10.20 1.30 -0.11
C VAL A 43 -9.22 0.36 0.57
N LYS A 44 -9.74 -0.72 1.15
CA LYS A 44 -8.90 -1.77 1.72
C LYS A 44 -8.11 -2.48 0.61
N ASN A 45 -6.79 -2.57 0.78
CA ASN A 45 -5.95 -3.22 -0.22
C ASN A 45 -6.02 -4.75 -0.12
N SER A 46 -6.68 -5.34 -1.11
CA SER A 46 -6.46 -6.69 -1.65
C SER A 46 -7.26 -6.80 -2.96
N ASP A 47 -6.67 -6.37 -4.08
CA ASP A 47 -7.31 -6.23 -5.41
C ASP A 47 -8.42 -5.14 -5.53
N GLY A 48 -8.58 -4.29 -4.51
CA GLY A 48 -9.73 -3.37 -4.36
C GLY A 48 -9.82 -2.17 -5.31
N ILE A 49 -8.86 -1.98 -6.23
CA ILE A 49 -8.81 -0.81 -7.12
C ILE A 49 -10.10 -0.62 -7.93
N PHE A 50 -10.78 -1.72 -8.30
CA PHE A 50 -12.05 -1.65 -9.04
C PHE A 50 -13.16 -0.91 -8.29
N ALA A 51 -13.04 -0.68 -6.97
CA ALA A 51 -14.00 0.10 -6.22
C ALA A 51 -14.02 1.57 -6.66
N PHE A 52 -12.88 2.13 -7.03
CA PHE A 52 -12.80 3.48 -7.61
C PHE A 52 -13.66 3.55 -8.88
N ASP A 53 -13.38 2.68 -9.86
CA ASP A 53 -14.14 2.60 -11.12
C ASP A 53 -15.66 2.42 -10.89
N LEU A 54 -16.06 1.63 -9.89
CA LEU A 54 -17.47 1.40 -9.59
C LEU A 54 -18.15 2.65 -9.03
N VAL A 55 -17.47 3.38 -8.13
CA VAL A 55 -18.01 4.61 -7.54
C VAL A 55 -18.05 5.72 -8.58
N GLU A 56 -17.01 5.90 -9.39
CA GLU A 56 -16.99 6.87 -10.49
C GLU A 56 -18.16 6.63 -11.46
N ARG A 57 -18.36 5.39 -11.91
CA ARG A 57 -19.49 5.04 -12.80
C ARG A 57 -20.85 5.26 -12.15
N ALA A 58 -20.98 5.00 -10.85
CA ALA A 58 -22.26 5.13 -10.15
C ALA A 58 -22.61 6.59 -9.85
N THR A 59 -21.61 7.44 -9.63
CA THR A 59 -21.79 8.84 -9.23
C THR A 59 -21.61 9.83 -10.38
N GLY A 60 -20.97 9.41 -11.48
CA GLY A 60 -20.54 10.28 -12.56
C GLY A 60 -19.44 11.27 -12.15
N SER A 61 -18.75 11.00 -11.03
CA SER A 61 -17.63 11.81 -10.53
C SER A 61 -16.30 11.17 -10.95
N ASP A 62 -15.25 11.98 -11.02
CA ASP A 62 -13.88 11.52 -11.18
C ASP A 62 -13.24 11.39 -9.79
N ILE A 63 -12.52 10.29 -9.52
CA ILE A 63 -11.82 10.06 -8.25
C ILE A 63 -10.32 10.07 -8.50
N ASP A 64 -9.67 11.13 -8.03
CA ASP A 64 -8.21 11.23 -8.07
C ASP A 64 -7.56 10.37 -6.98
N ARG A 65 -6.46 9.70 -7.34
CA ARG A 65 -5.64 9.00 -6.35
C ARG A 65 -4.74 9.98 -5.65
N VAL A 66 -4.82 9.96 -4.33
CA VAL A 66 -3.88 10.66 -3.44
C VAL A 66 -2.48 10.09 -3.62
N SER A 67 -1.48 10.98 -3.71
CA SER A 67 -0.07 10.62 -3.61
C SER A 67 0.54 11.21 -2.34
N PHE A 68 1.34 10.44 -1.63
CA PHE A 68 2.11 10.86 -0.47
C PHE A 68 3.49 11.36 -0.90
N ASP A 69 3.91 12.50 -0.34
CA ASP A 69 5.31 12.95 -0.37
C ASP A 69 6.10 12.14 0.67
N LEU A 70 6.83 11.13 0.19
CA LEU A 70 7.54 10.21 1.07
C LEU A 70 8.81 10.86 1.64
N GLU A 71 9.42 11.78 0.90
CA GLU A 71 10.58 12.54 1.31
C GLU A 71 10.24 13.46 2.50
N ASP A 72 9.09 14.15 2.47
CA ASP A 72 8.61 14.95 3.60
C ASP A 72 8.33 14.08 4.83
N ILE A 73 7.73 12.89 4.66
CA ILE A 73 7.52 11.97 5.78
C ILE A 73 8.87 11.51 6.38
N VAL A 74 9.88 11.23 5.56
CA VAL A 74 11.22 10.86 6.06
C VAL A 74 11.86 12.02 6.82
N SER A 75 11.67 13.26 6.37
CA SER A 75 12.18 14.46 7.07
C SER A 75 11.53 14.65 8.44
N ASP A 76 10.22 14.41 8.57
CA ASP A 76 9.47 14.62 9.80
C ASP A 76 9.55 13.44 10.78
N TYR A 77 9.78 12.23 10.28
CA TYR A 77 9.86 11.00 11.09
C TYR A 77 11.22 10.35 10.90
N SER A 78 12.11 10.51 11.88
CA SER A 78 13.32 9.70 11.97
C SER A 78 13.03 8.30 12.53
N GLY A 79 14.02 7.44 12.46
CA GLY A 79 14.01 6.05 12.87
C GLY A 79 13.35 5.12 11.86
N GLN A 80 13.61 5.31 10.57
CA GLN A 80 13.00 4.47 9.53
C GLN A 80 13.42 3.00 9.73
N TRP A 81 12.44 2.10 9.82
CA TRP A 81 12.71 0.65 9.94
C TRP A 81 12.85 -0.04 8.57
N MET A 82 12.48 0.67 7.51
CA MET A 82 12.72 0.27 6.14
C MET A 82 12.64 1.50 5.23
N GLY A 83 13.16 1.34 4.02
CA GLY A 83 13.10 2.40 3.03
C GLY A 83 13.57 1.91 1.67
N SER A 84 12.97 2.44 0.63
CA SER A 84 13.47 2.24 -0.73
C SER A 84 14.59 3.23 -1.05
N ILE A 85 15.37 2.87 -2.03
CA ILE A 85 16.26 3.75 -2.77
C ILE A 85 15.85 3.59 -4.23
N GLU A 86 15.64 4.69 -4.95
CA GLU A 86 15.33 4.68 -6.38
C GLU A 86 16.11 5.77 -7.13
N ASN A 87 16.29 5.58 -8.43
CA ASN A 87 16.85 6.55 -9.38
C ASN A 87 18.25 7.09 -8.99
N ARG A 88 19.09 6.27 -8.34
CA ARG A 88 20.47 6.68 -8.07
C ARG A 88 21.31 6.69 -9.35
N PRO A 89 22.28 7.62 -9.47
CA PRO A 89 23.23 7.64 -10.58
C PRO A 89 24.33 6.56 -10.47
N ASP A 90 24.44 5.88 -9.33
CA ASP A 90 25.45 4.84 -9.06
C ASP A 90 25.09 3.48 -9.69
N ASN A 91 25.99 2.50 -9.56
CA ASN A 91 25.77 1.14 -10.04
C ASN A 91 24.57 0.45 -9.37
N VAL A 92 24.30 0.77 -8.10
CA VAL A 92 23.09 0.34 -7.41
C VAL A 92 22.07 1.46 -7.57
N GLN A 93 21.17 1.29 -8.54
CA GLN A 93 20.16 2.30 -8.87
C GLN A 93 18.93 2.23 -7.99
N SER A 94 18.58 1.03 -7.53
CA SER A 94 17.46 0.79 -6.62
C SER A 94 17.72 -0.32 -5.62
N ALA A 95 17.11 -0.19 -4.44
CA ALA A 95 17.17 -1.17 -3.37
C ALA A 95 15.99 -0.99 -2.40
N THR A 96 15.71 -2.01 -1.58
CA THR A 96 14.91 -1.85 -0.36
C THR A 96 15.76 -2.24 0.83
N LEU A 97 15.90 -1.31 1.76
CA LEU A 97 16.61 -1.46 3.01
C LEU A 97 15.65 -1.87 4.12
N TYR A 98 16.14 -2.71 5.02
CA TYR A 98 15.45 -3.10 6.25
C TYR A 98 16.46 -3.01 7.40
N GLY A 99 16.03 -2.42 8.50
CA GLY A 99 16.87 -2.20 9.67
C GLY A 99 16.10 -1.43 10.73
N ASP A 100 16.81 -0.85 11.69
CA ASP A 100 16.28 0.20 12.55
C ASP A 100 17.18 1.42 12.33
N ASP A 101 16.60 2.62 12.32
CA ASP A 101 17.32 3.88 12.06
C ASP A 101 18.17 3.85 10.77
N ILE A 102 17.61 3.36 9.65
CA ILE A 102 18.38 3.13 8.41
C ILE A 102 19.01 4.39 7.80
N GLU A 103 18.50 5.56 8.13
CA GLU A 103 19.07 6.86 7.77
C GLU A 103 20.40 7.14 8.48
N ASP A 104 20.63 6.54 9.64
CA ASP A 104 21.84 6.70 10.45
C ASP A 104 22.87 5.58 10.18
N ASP A 105 22.55 4.65 9.26
CA ASP A 105 23.47 3.58 8.86
C ASP A 105 24.72 4.15 8.17
N GLY A 106 25.90 3.70 8.60
CA GLY A 106 27.17 4.27 8.15
C GLY A 106 27.50 4.00 6.67
N ASP A 107 26.92 2.95 6.08
CA ASP A 107 27.17 2.58 4.68
C ASP A 107 26.02 3.04 3.77
N MET A 108 24.78 3.01 4.28
CA MET A 108 23.57 3.18 3.48
C MET A 108 22.75 4.42 3.83
N GLY A 109 23.02 5.11 4.94
CA GLY A 109 22.24 6.26 5.42
C GLY A 109 22.21 7.41 4.43
N ASP A 110 23.39 7.88 3.99
CA ASP A 110 23.51 8.88 2.93
C ASP A 110 22.85 8.42 1.63
N ALA A 111 22.95 7.11 1.34
CA ALA A 111 22.39 6.57 0.12
C ALA A 111 20.85 6.58 0.15
N PHE A 112 20.29 6.28 1.31
CA PHE A 112 18.87 6.35 1.60
C PHE A 112 18.39 7.80 1.54
N LEU A 113 18.97 8.71 2.32
CA LEU A 113 18.51 10.11 2.42
C LEU A 113 18.50 10.84 1.06
N ASN A 114 19.51 10.60 0.21
CA ASN A 114 19.69 11.35 -1.04
C ASN A 114 19.13 10.65 -2.30
N SER A 115 18.16 9.76 -2.15
CA SER A 115 17.52 9.05 -3.27
C SER A 115 16.00 9.26 -3.28
N SER A 116 15.35 9.05 -4.42
CA SER A 116 13.89 9.02 -4.45
C SER A 116 13.35 7.81 -3.71
N LYS A 117 12.15 7.93 -3.13
CA LYS A 117 11.45 6.84 -2.45
C LYS A 117 10.23 6.37 -3.22
N ASN A 118 9.97 5.08 -3.20
CA ASN A 118 8.66 4.49 -3.53
C ASN A 118 7.99 3.83 -2.31
N GLN A 119 8.74 3.63 -1.22
CA GLN A 119 8.22 3.19 0.06
C GLN A 119 9.15 3.52 1.23
N ILE A 120 8.56 3.72 2.41
CA ILE A 120 9.24 4.06 3.66
C ILE A 120 8.57 3.36 4.84
N GLY A 121 9.28 3.29 5.96
CA GLY A 121 8.81 2.64 7.17
C GLY A 121 9.00 3.51 8.40
N PRO A 122 8.16 4.54 8.60
CA PRO A 122 8.25 5.37 9.79
C PRO A 122 7.69 4.65 11.02
N TRP A 123 8.20 5.03 12.18
CA TRP A 123 7.47 4.88 13.45
C TRP A 123 6.69 6.15 13.73
N ILE A 124 5.36 6.03 13.85
CA ILE A 124 4.48 7.19 14.09
C ILE A 124 3.92 7.07 15.51
N ASN A 125 4.21 8.05 16.36
CA ASN A 125 3.55 8.16 17.67
C ASN A 125 2.21 8.86 17.51
N TYR A 126 1.13 8.12 17.71
CA TYR A 126 -0.23 8.64 17.59
C TYR A 126 -1.07 8.23 18.80
N ASN A 127 -1.65 9.21 19.50
CA ASN A 127 -2.40 9.02 20.74
C ASN A 127 -1.63 8.25 21.83
N GLY A 128 -0.31 8.48 21.93
CA GLY A 128 0.55 7.82 22.91
C GLY A 128 0.86 6.35 22.59
N GLN A 129 0.50 5.88 21.39
CA GLN A 129 0.86 4.58 20.87
C GLN A 129 1.83 4.73 19.71
N GLU A 130 2.94 4.00 19.77
CA GLU A 130 3.89 3.91 18.68
C GLU A 130 3.39 2.91 17.63
N LEU A 131 3.31 3.37 16.39
CA LEU A 131 2.80 2.61 15.25
C LEU A 131 3.94 2.28 14.31
N LYS A 132 4.10 1.00 13.98
CA LYS A 132 4.99 0.58 12.89
C LYS A 132 4.22 0.69 11.60
N VAL A 133 4.50 1.71 10.79
CA VAL A 133 3.77 1.99 9.56
C VAL A 133 4.67 1.69 8.36
N ARG A 134 4.08 1.22 7.26
CA ARG A 134 4.68 1.19 5.94
C ARG A 134 3.88 2.13 5.05
N VAL A 135 4.54 3.04 4.35
CA VAL A 135 3.90 3.99 3.45
C VAL A 135 4.52 3.81 2.07
N GLY A 136 3.70 3.75 1.03
CA GLY A 136 4.12 3.85 -0.36
C GLY A 136 3.44 5.05 -1.02
N GLY A 137 3.69 5.24 -2.32
CA GLY A 137 3.23 6.43 -3.04
C GLY A 137 1.74 6.76 -2.86
N ASP A 138 0.84 5.78 -2.95
CA ASP A 138 -0.62 6.00 -2.85
C ASP A 138 -1.31 5.14 -1.77
N TRP A 139 -0.53 4.56 -0.86
CA TRP A 139 -1.05 3.61 0.13
C TRP A 139 -0.25 3.62 1.43
N PHE A 140 -0.87 3.13 2.51
CA PHE A 140 -0.18 2.88 3.76
C PHE A 140 -0.74 1.65 4.46
N GLN A 141 0.05 1.09 5.37
CA GLN A 141 -0.27 -0.09 6.16
C GLN A 141 0.26 0.07 7.58
N VAL A 142 -0.58 -0.24 8.58
CA VAL A 142 -0.13 -0.37 9.97
C VAL A 142 0.25 -1.83 10.23
N LEU A 143 1.52 -2.09 10.49
CA LEU A 143 2.08 -3.42 10.78
C LEU A 143 2.04 -3.75 12.27
N LYS A 144 2.18 -2.72 13.12
CA LYS A 144 2.00 -2.82 14.57
C LYS A 144 1.22 -1.63 15.09
N PRO A 145 0.17 -1.85 15.92
CA PRO A 145 -0.35 -3.17 16.32
C PRO A 145 -1.09 -3.86 15.15
N GLY A 146 -1.18 -5.19 15.17
CA GLY A 146 -1.74 -5.96 14.05
C GLY A 146 -3.28 -5.96 13.97
N ASP A 147 -3.96 -5.38 14.95
CA ASP A 147 -5.42 -5.33 15.10
C ASP A 147 -5.99 -3.92 14.87
N TYR A 148 -5.27 -3.07 14.13
CA TYR A 148 -5.68 -1.70 13.86
C TYR A 148 -7.05 -1.64 13.19
N THR A 149 -8.03 -1.06 13.89
CA THR A 149 -9.41 -1.03 13.42
C THR A 149 -9.59 -0.03 12.29
N ARG A 150 -10.65 -0.21 11.51
CA ARG A 150 -11.05 0.72 10.45
C ARG A 150 -11.11 2.17 10.91
N GLU A 151 -11.75 2.44 12.05
CA GLU A 151 -11.90 3.81 12.56
C GLU A 151 -10.53 4.42 12.88
N GLN A 152 -9.60 3.62 13.39
CA GLN A 152 -8.23 4.05 13.65
C GLN A 152 -7.46 4.34 12.36
N TYR A 153 -7.63 3.54 11.30
CA TYR A 153 -7.06 3.82 9.98
C TYR A 153 -7.51 5.18 9.43
N LEU A 154 -8.82 5.43 9.46
CA LEU A 154 -9.42 6.70 9.01
C LEU A 154 -8.87 7.90 9.80
N LYS A 155 -8.81 7.78 11.12
CA LYS A 155 -8.29 8.84 11.99
C LYS A 155 -6.79 9.05 11.82
N LEU A 156 -6.01 8.00 11.62
CA LEU A 156 -4.57 8.11 11.33
C LEU A 156 -4.34 8.85 10.03
N TYR A 157 -5.10 8.52 8.97
CA TYR A 157 -5.03 9.25 7.72
C TYR A 157 -5.39 10.73 7.91
N MET A 158 -6.57 11.03 8.44
CA MET A 158 -7.07 12.41 8.57
C MET A 158 -6.24 13.31 9.49
N ASN A 159 -5.63 12.76 10.54
CA ASN A 159 -4.92 13.56 11.54
C ASN A 159 -3.40 13.60 11.32
N VAL A 160 -2.86 12.71 10.49
CA VAL A 160 -1.41 12.57 10.31
C VAL A 160 -1.05 12.53 8.82
N LEU A 161 -1.48 11.49 8.10
CA LEU A 161 -0.96 11.24 6.76
C LEU A 161 -1.49 12.23 5.71
N SER A 162 -2.67 12.82 5.91
CA SER A 162 -3.22 13.83 5.00
C SER A 162 -2.41 15.13 4.94
N ALA A 163 -1.48 15.35 5.89
CA ALA A 163 -0.56 16.48 5.82
C ALA A 163 0.51 16.31 4.73
N TYR A 164 0.75 15.07 4.29
CA TYR A 164 1.78 14.69 3.32
C TYR A 164 1.20 14.35 1.95
N THR A 165 -0.07 14.67 1.71
CA THR A 165 -0.74 14.35 0.45
C THR A 165 -0.56 15.48 -0.55
N THR A 166 -0.28 15.11 -1.79
CA THR A 166 -0.12 16.01 -2.96
C THR A 166 -1.22 15.78 -3.99
#